data_AF-A0A9W9ZAN6-F1
#
_entry.id   AF-A0A9W9ZAN6-F1
#
_cell.length_a   1.000
_cell.length_b   1.000
_cell.length_c   1.000
_cell.angle_alpha   90.00
_cell.angle_beta   90.00
_cell.angle_gamma   90.00
#
_symmetry.space_group_name_H-M   'P 1'
#
loop_
_entity.id
_entity.type
_entity.pdbx_description
1 polymer ?
#
loop_
_entity_poly.entity_id
_entity_poly.type
_entity_poly.pdbx_seq_one_letter_code
_entity_poly.pdbx_strand_id
1 'polypeptide(L)'
;MNDEQRFQENKLQFAHKDWRMYQIESRFGQDWCKENVKPRSDVTWLTIVVDEDFAVPALVLGHSIRTFSCQKNMIALISETVSEGTRKALQSVGWNTRLVEEMDCEWLDAKVGGERN
;
A
#
# COMPACT_ATOMS: atom_id res chain seq x y z
N MET A 1 4.85 34.20 37.13
CA MET A 1 4.38 33.38 36.00
C MET A 1 3.59 32.22 36.58
N ASN A 2 2.31 32.06 36.24
CA ASN A 2 1.44 31.03 36.80
C ASN A 2 1.83 29.65 36.22
N ASP A 3 1.89 28.62 37.06
CA ASP A 3 2.20 27.25 36.62
C ASP A 3 1.24 26.75 35.55
N GLU A 4 -0.03 27.13 35.62
CA GLU A 4 -1.03 26.75 34.63
C GLU A 4 -0.75 27.38 33.25
N GLN A 5 -0.30 28.64 33.22
CA GLN A 5 0.14 29.29 31.97
C GLN A 5 1.35 28.56 31.37
N ARG A 6 2.33 28.19 32.19
CA ARG A 6 3.51 27.44 31.74
C ARG A 6 3.13 26.08 31.13
N PHE A 7 2.17 25.38 31.71
CA PHE A 7 1.67 24.12 31.15
C PHE A 7 0.98 24.30 29.80
N GLN A 8 0.16 25.35 29.64
CA GLN A 8 -0.50 25.63 28.38
C GLN A 8 0.50 26.04 27.29
N GLU A 9 1.47 26.88 27.62
CA GLU A 9 2.55 27.28 26.70
C GLU A 9 3.36 26.07 26.22
N ASN A 10 3.69 25.14 27.13
CA ASN A 10 4.38 23.91 26.77
C ASN A 10 3.55 23.04 25.81
N LYS A 11 2.25 22.85 26.08
CA LYS A 11 1.36 22.09 25.19
C LYS A 11 1.28 22.71 23.80
N LEU A 12 1.17 24.04 23.75
CA LEU A 12 1.11 24.78 22.49
C LEU A 12 2.42 24.62 21.71
N GLN A 13 3.57 24.67 22.38
CA GLN A 13 4.87 24.41 21.74
C GLN A 13 4.98 22.99 21.19
N PHE A 14 4.51 21.96 21.92
CA PHE A 14 4.51 20.58 21.42
C PHE A 14 3.62 20.43 20.19
N ALA A 15 2.39 20.92 20.25
CA ALA A 15 1.48 20.88 19.11
C ALA A 15 2.07 21.60 17.87
N HIS A 16 2.77 22.73 18.08
CA HIS A 16 3.43 23.45 16.99
C HIS A 16 4.59 22.67 16.37
N LYS A 17 5.37 21.96 17.20
CA LYS A 17 6.47 21.10 16.74
C LYS A 17 5.94 19.92 15.93
N ASP A 18 4.88 19.27 16.41
CA ASP A 18 4.26 18.15 15.72
C ASP A 18 3.65 18.58 14.39
N TRP A 19 2.92 19.70 14.36
CA TRP A 19 2.38 20.26 13.13
C TRP A 19 3.48 20.59 12.10
N ARG A 20 4.59 21.18 12.57
CA ARG A 20 5.75 21.49 11.72
C ARG A 20 6.43 20.22 11.21
N MET A 21 6.50 19.16 12.01
CA MET A 21 7.02 17.85 11.58
C MET A 21 6.18 17.30 10.43
N TYR A 22 4.86 17.28 10.56
CA TYR A 22 3.96 16.82 9.48
C TYR A 22 4.11 17.63 8.19
N GLN A 23 4.28 18.95 8.29
CA GLN A 23 4.55 19.80 7.12
C GLN A 23 5.89 19.45 6.44
N ILE A 24 6.93 19.17 7.23
CA ILE A 24 8.24 18.75 6.73
C ILE A 24 8.13 17.38 6.06
N GLU A 25 7.50 16.40 6.71
CA GLU A 25 7.31 15.05 6.16
C GLU A 25 6.48 15.06 4.87
N SER A 26 5.40 15.84 4.83
CA SER A 26 4.58 16.04 3.62
C SER A 26 5.43 16.59 2.46
N ARG A 27 6.24 17.61 2.75
CA ARG A 27 7.07 18.27 1.75
C ARG A 27 8.21 17.37 1.27
N PHE A 28 8.91 16.68 2.17
CA PHE A 28 10.02 15.79 1.82
C PHE A 28 9.58 14.45 1.22
N GLY A 29 8.37 13.99 1.53
CA GLY A 29 7.79 12.82 0.90
C GLY A 29 7.13 13.15 -0.43
N GLN A 30 5.93 13.71 -0.39
CA GLN A 30 5.04 13.77 -1.55
C GLN A 30 5.42 14.87 -2.55
N ASP A 31 5.73 16.08 -2.06
CA ASP A 31 6.01 17.21 -2.95
C ASP A 31 7.40 17.07 -3.57
N TRP A 32 8.38 16.62 -2.78
CA TRP A 32 9.71 16.29 -3.30
C TRP A 32 9.64 15.21 -4.39
N CYS A 33 8.85 14.15 -4.21
CA CYS A 33 8.60 13.15 -5.25
C CYS A 33 8.09 13.79 -6.55
N LYS A 34 7.09 14.68 -6.48
CA LYS A 34 6.49 15.32 -7.66
C LYS A 34 7.47 16.24 -8.37
N GLU A 35 8.30 16.96 -7.62
CA GLU A 35 9.22 17.97 -8.15
C GLU A 35 10.53 17.37 -8.68
N ASN A 36 11.03 16.29 -8.05
CA ASN A 36 12.40 15.82 -8.26
C ASN A 36 12.51 14.41 -8.84
N VAL A 37 11.45 13.60 -8.75
CA VAL A 37 11.49 12.20 -9.20
C VAL A 37 10.63 12.02 -10.44
N LYS A 38 11.26 11.65 -11.55
CA LYS A 38 10.54 11.18 -12.73
C LYS A 38 10.11 9.72 -12.52
N PRO A 39 8.82 9.38 -12.71
CA PRO A 39 8.37 8.00 -12.67
C PRO A 39 9.17 7.15 -13.67
N ARG A 40 9.62 5.99 -13.21
CA ARG A 40 10.40 5.03 -13.98
C ARG A 40 9.46 3.96 -14.51
N SER A 41 9.47 3.72 -15.82
CA SER A 41 8.65 2.69 -16.45
C SER A 41 9.16 1.27 -16.18
N ASP A 42 10.42 1.12 -15.80
CA ASP A 42 11.09 -0.16 -15.52
C ASP A 42 11.00 -0.59 -14.05
N VAL A 43 10.34 0.21 -13.19
CA VAL A 43 10.12 -0.10 -11.78
C VAL A 43 8.63 -0.18 -11.51
N THR A 44 8.21 -1.22 -10.78
CA THR A 44 6.81 -1.42 -10.38
C THR A 44 6.73 -1.95 -8.95
N TRP A 45 5.68 -1.55 -8.26
CA TRP A 45 5.23 -2.28 -7.07
C TRP A 45 4.58 -3.58 -7.49
N LEU A 46 4.78 -4.63 -6.71
CA LEU A 46 4.24 -5.95 -6.97
C LEU A 46 3.59 -6.48 -5.69
N THR A 47 2.37 -6.99 -5.81
CA THR A 47 1.68 -7.70 -4.74
C THR A 47 0.98 -8.94 -5.30
N ILE A 48 0.55 -9.82 -4.41
CA ILE A 48 -0.21 -11.02 -4.74
C ILE A 48 -1.53 -10.99 -3.95
N VAL A 49 -2.61 -11.41 -4.59
CA VAL A 49 -3.95 -11.55 -4.00
C VAL A 49 -4.47 -12.92 -4.40
N VAL A 50 -4.32 -13.90 -3.51
CA VAL A 50 -4.67 -15.30 -3.79
C VAL A 50 -6.13 -15.64 -3.46
N ASP A 51 -6.80 -14.81 -2.67
CA ASP A 51 -8.21 -14.98 -2.29
C ASP A 51 -8.82 -13.64 -1.86
N GLU A 52 -10.06 -13.67 -1.37
CA GLU A 52 -10.80 -12.49 -0.94
C GLU A 52 -10.31 -11.90 0.40
N ASP A 53 -9.61 -12.67 1.24
CA ASP A 53 -9.08 -12.17 2.51
C ASP A 53 -7.96 -11.14 2.28
N PHE A 54 -7.25 -11.27 1.15
CA PHE A 54 -6.23 -10.31 0.73
C PHE A 54 -6.78 -9.12 -0.08
N ALA A 55 -8.07 -9.10 -0.41
CA ALA A 55 -8.68 -8.02 -1.19
C ALA A 55 -8.56 -6.66 -0.49
N VAL A 56 -9.02 -6.57 0.76
CA VAL A 56 -9.02 -5.31 1.52
C VAL A 56 -7.60 -4.78 1.77
N PRO A 57 -6.64 -5.60 2.25
CA PRO A 57 -5.24 -5.16 2.36
C PRO A 57 -4.66 -4.64 1.04
N ALA A 58 -4.93 -5.31 -0.08
CA ALA A 58 -4.41 -4.90 -1.39
C ALA A 58 -5.02 -3.58 -1.88
N LEU A 59 -6.30 -3.31 -1.57
CA LEU A 59 -6.93 -2.01 -1.85
C LEU A 59 -6.29 -0.89 -1.02
N VAL A 60 -6.09 -1.11 0.28
CA VAL A 60 -5.44 -0.13 1.17
C VAL A 60 -3.99 0.13 0.75
N LEU A 61 -3.25 -0.92 0.38
CA LEU A 61 -1.89 -0.80 -0.13
C LEU A 61 -1.86 0.00 -1.43
N GLY A 62 -2.74 -0.32 -2.38
CA GLY A 62 -2.82 0.40 -3.66
C GLY A 62 -3.13 1.88 -3.46
N HIS A 63 -4.06 2.21 -2.57
CA HIS A 63 -4.36 3.59 -2.22
C HIS A 63 -3.15 4.29 -1.59
N SER A 64 -2.45 3.61 -0.69
CA SER A 64 -1.25 4.15 -0.03
C SER A 64 -0.12 4.42 -1.02
N ILE A 65 0.14 3.51 -1.97
CA ILE A 65 1.12 3.72 -3.05
C ILE A 65 0.73 4.93 -3.91
N ARG A 66 -0.56 5.02 -4.29
CA ARG A 66 -1.09 6.13 -5.07
C ARG A 66 -0.97 7.47 -4.35
N THR A 67 -1.05 7.49 -3.04
CA THR A 67 -0.92 8.72 -2.26
C THR A 67 0.55 9.08 -2.01
N PHE A 68 1.38 8.12 -1.58
CA PHE A 68 2.68 8.43 -0.97
C PHE A 68 3.90 8.08 -1.83
N SER A 69 3.84 7.08 -2.70
CA SER A 69 5.03 6.63 -3.45
C SER A 69 5.37 7.53 -4.64
N CYS A 70 6.64 7.83 -4.92
CA CYS A 70 7.01 8.51 -6.17
C CYS A 70 6.73 7.64 -7.42
N GLN A 71 6.78 6.31 -7.27
CA GLN A 71 6.51 5.34 -8.33
C GLN A 71 5.06 4.87 -8.24
N LYS A 72 4.32 4.94 -9.35
CA LYS A 72 2.88 4.65 -9.39
C LYS A 72 2.53 3.39 -10.18
N ASN A 73 3.49 2.83 -10.91
CA ASN A 73 3.32 1.54 -11.57
C ASN A 73 3.14 0.47 -10.50
N MET A 74 2.07 -0.30 -10.61
CA MET A 74 1.74 -1.30 -9.60
C MET A 74 0.98 -2.45 -10.24
N ILE A 75 1.43 -3.68 -9.97
CA ILE A 75 0.89 -4.93 -10.51
C ILE A 75 0.41 -5.80 -9.35
N ALA A 76 -0.81 -6.33 -9.49
CA ALA A 76 -1.35 -7.33 -8.58
C ALA A 76 -1.45 -8.66 -9.33
N LEU A 77 -0.74 -9.68 -8.85
CA LEU A 77 -0.93 -11.06 -9.33
C LEU A 77 -2.14 -11.63 -8.59
N ILE A 78 -3.11 -12.15 -9.34
CA ILE A 78 -4.37 -12.64 -8.79
C ILE A 78 -4.61 -14.09 -9.22
N SER A 79 -5.20 -14.89 -8.35
CA SER A 79 -5.66 -16.25 -8.67
C SER A 79 -7.04 -16.24 -9.36
N GLU A 80 -7.52 -17.40 -9.80
CA GLU A 80 -8.89 -17.57 -10.32
C GLU A 80 -9.97 -17.39 -9.26
N THR A 81 -9.66 -17.69 -8.00
CA THR A 81 -10.58 -17.64 -6.85
C THR A 81 -10.99 -16.23 -6.47
N VAL A 82 -10.21 -15.20 -6.84
CA VAL A 82 -10.59 -13.79 -6.66
C VAL A 82 -11.75 -13.40 -7.58
N SER A 83 -12.84 -12.91 -6.98
CA SER A 83 -14.07 -12.53 -7.68
C SER A 83 -13.87 -11.37 -8.66
N GLU A 84 -14.74 -11.30 -9.67
CA GLU A 84 -14.73 -10.20 -10.65
C GLU A 84 -14.94 -8.83 -9.98
N GLY A 85 -15.74 -8.78 -8.90
CA GLY A 85 -15.96 -7.57 -8.11
C GLY A 85 -14.67 -7.04 -7.50
N THR A 86 -13.91 -7.92 -6.85
CA THR A 86 -12.60 -7.58 -6.28
C THR A 86 -11.59 -7.20 -7.34
N ARG A 87 -11.56 -7.90 -8.49
CA ARG A 87 -10.71 -7.51 -9.63
C ARG A 87 -10.99 -6.09 -10.10
N LYS A 88 -12.27 -5.72 -10.25
CA LYS A 88 -12.68 -4.37 -10.64
C LYS A 88 -12.30 -3.34 -9.58
N ALA A 89 -12.44 -3.67 -8.30
CA ALA A 89 -12.02 -2.78 -7.21
C ALA A 89 -10.50 -2.55 -7.19
N LEU A 90 -9.69 -3.59 -7.40
CA LEU A 90 -8.24 -3.46 -7.50
C LEU A 90 -7.83 -2.58 -8.69
N GLN A 91 -8.47 -2.79 -9.85
CA GLN A 91 -8.24 -1.98 -11.04
C GLN A 91 -8.64 -0.51 -10.84
N SER A 92 -9.72 -0.22 -10.10
CA SER A 92 -10.16 1.16 -9.85
C SER A 92 -9.18 1.94 -8.96
N VAL A 93 -8.50 1.26 -8.03
CA VAL A 93 -7.39 1.83 -7.26
C VAL A 93 -6.12 2.01 -8.12
N GLY A 94 -6.08 1.32 -9.27
CA GLY A 94 -5.07 1.48 -10.31
C GLY A 94 -4.05 0.34 -10.36
N TRP A 95 -4.36 -0.83 -9.79
CA TRP A 95 -3.58 -2.03 -9.97
C TRP A 95 -3.74 -2.55 -11.40
N ASN A 96 -2.63 -2.90 -12.03
CA ASN A 96 -2.65 -3.74 -13.23
C ASN A 96 -2.74 -5.20 -12.78
N THR A 97 -3.92 -5.80 -12.91
CA THR A 97 -4.16 -7.18 -12.47
C THR A 97 -3.66 -8.19 -13.51
N ARG A 98 -2.95 -9.22 -13.04
CA ARG A 98 -2.46 -10.33 -13.87
C ARG A 98 -2.93 -11.63 -13.27
N LEU A 99 -3.75 -12.38 -14.02
CA LEU A 99 -4.16 -13.71 -13.61
C LEU A 99 -2.94 -14.64 -13.62
N VAL A 100 -2.72 -15.34 -12.52
CA VAL A 100 -1.68 -16.35 -12.36
C VAL A 100 -2.30 -17.62 -11.79
N GLU A 101 -1.65 -18.76 -12.04
CA GLU A 101 -2.02 -20.02 -11.42
C GLU A 101 -1.82 -19.90 -9.91
N GLU A 102 -2.83 -20.33 -9.15
CA GLU A 102 -2.75 -20.41 -7.70
C GLU A 102 -1.81 -21.55 -7.33
N MET A 103 -0.66 -21.21 -6.74
CA MET A 103 0.33 -22.17 -6.25
C MET A 103 0.21 -22.33 -4.74
N ASP A 104 -1.01 -22.62 -4.28
CA ASP A 104 -1.29 -22.85 -2.87
C ASP A 104 -0.85 -24.26 -2.41
N CYS A 105 -1.17 -24.62 -1.16
CA CYS A 105 -0.84 -25.92 -0.62
C CYS A 105 -1.50 -27.07 -1.40
N GLU A 106 -2.71 -26.86 -1.94
CA GLU A 106 -3.41 -27.87 -2.74
C GLU A 106 -2.72 -28.09 -4.09
N TRP A 107 -2.29 -27.01 -4.76
CA TRP A 107 -1.47 -27.08 -5.96
C TRP A 107 -0.15 -27.81 -5.70
N LEU A 108 0.51 -27.51 -4.57
CA LEU A 108 1.76 -28.14 -4.19
C LEU A 108 1.56 -29.64 -3.90
N ASP A 109 0.51 -30.00 -3.15
CA ASP A 109 0.14 -31.38 -2.85
C ASP A 109 -0.16 -32.16 -4.15
N ALA A 110 -0.88 -31.54 -5.10
CA ALA A 110 -1.22 -32.12 -6.40
C ALA A 110 -0.02 -32.27 -7.34
N LYS A 111 0.98 -31.38 -7.28
CA LYS A 111 2.16 -31.41 -8.15
C LYS A 111 3.32 -32.25 -7.62
N VAL A 112 3.53 -32.24 -6.31
CA VAL A 112 4.66 -32.91 -5.66
C VAL A 112 4.30 -34.34 -5.25
N GLY A 113 3.02 -34.73 -5.32
CA GLY A 113 2.58 -36.10 -5.06
C GLY A 113 2.53 -36.41 -3.56
N GLY A 114 1.91 -35.53 -2.80
CA GLY A 114 1.58 -35.81 -1.40
C GLY A 114 0.49 -36.87 -1.31
N GLU A 115 0.85 -38.14 -1.41
CA GLU A 115 0.02 -39.24 -0.91
C GLU A 115 -0.21 -39.00 0.59
N ARG A 116 -1.28 -38.31 0.94
CA ARG A 116 -1.84 -38.39 2.29
C ARG A 116 -2.56 -39.75 2.39
N ASN A 117 -1.82 -40.75 2.87
CA ASN A 117 -2.40 -41.95 3.49
C ASN A 117 -3.27 -41.56 4.69
#